data_AF-A0AAW1JT03-F1
#
_entry.id   AF-A0AAW1JT03-F1
#
_cell.length_a   1.000
_cell.length_b   1.000
_cell.length_c   1.000
_cell.angle_alpha   90.00
_cell.angle_beta   90.00
_cell.angle_gamma   90.00
#
_symmetry.space_group_name_H-M   'P 1'
#
loop_
_entity.id
_entity.type
_entity.pdbx_description
1 polymer ?
#
loop_
_entity_poly.entity_id
_entity_poly.type
_entity_poly.pdbx_seq_one_letter_code
_entity_poly.pdbx_strand_id
1 'polypeptide(L)'
;MILKVNSLSSALTYALRKGGRFKKTRNPIFMITVPKGVPLQDIATKARYLQRTRVYFEQHINKKVMTQCKKWQEWGHATSNCFLNIVRRVKCAQSHRSYECPDTTKESSAKCCNCGGAHPASSTECPRYMQALESRQRRQQPLRQVANNKQTLLVLYRRLHHMLIHGISSNSHHCLRGR
;
A
#
# COMPACT_ATOMS: atom_id res chain seq x y z
N MET A 1 21.95 -0.59 -10.21
CA MET A 1 22.48 0.70 -10.67
C MET A 1 21.77 1.79 -9.89
N ILE A 2 22.51 2.62 -9.15
CA ILE A 2 22.00 3.84 -8.54
C ILE A 2 22.26 4.92 -9.59
N LEU A 3 21.20 5.45 -10.22
CA LEU A 3 21.35 6.65 -11.02
C LEU A 3 21.33 7.83 -10.05
N LYS A 4 22.51 8.34 -9.71
CA LYS A 4 22.63 9.70 -9.17
C LYS A 4 22.31 10.63 -10.34
N VAL A 5 21.15 11.27 -10.28
CA VAL A 5 20.78 12.34 -11.21
C VAL A 5 21.55 13.57 -10.76
N ASN A 6 22.72 13.80 -11.37
CA ASN A 6 23.46 15.04 -11.20
C ASN A 6 22.84 16.09 -12.11
N SER A 7 22.51 17.24 -11.51
CA SER A 7 21.93 18.44 -12.10
C SER A 7 20.52 18.27 -12.67
N LEU A 8 19.55 18.91 -12.02
CA LEU A 8 18.62 19.88 -12.62
C LEU A 8 17.65 20.37 -11.53
N SER A 9 17.65 21.68 -11.33
CA SER A 9 16.64 22.55 -10.70
C SER A 9 15.81 21.98 -9.53
N SER A 10 15.99 22.60 -8.37
CA SER A 10 15.10 22.60 -7.20
C SER A 10 13.61 22.44 -7.53
N ALA A 11 13.07 21.23 -7.41
CA ALA A 11 11.65 20.97 -7.05
C ALA A 11 11.29 19.49 -6.88
N LEU A 12 12.00 18.53 -7.50
CA LEU A 12 11.53 17.14 -7.54
C LEU A 12 12.64 16.12 -7.28
N THR A 13 13.02 15.97 -6.01
CA THR A 13 13.93 14.90 -5.57
C THR A 13 13.16 13.58 -5.49
N TYR A 14 13.26 12.74 -6.52
CA TYR A 14 12.70 11.38 -6.48
C TYR A 14 13.73 10.40 -5.92
N ALA A 15 13.46 9.84 -4.75
CA ALA A 15 14.25 8.74 -4.20
C ALA A 15 13.83 7.42 -4.87
N LEU A 16 14.72 6.84 -5.69
CA LEU A 16 14.54 5.50 -6.24
C LEU A 16 14.94 4.47 -5.16
N ARG A 17 13.97 3.71 -4.64
CA ARG A 17 14.28 2.57 -3.77
C ARG A 17 14.25 1.29 -4.59
N LYS A 18 15.31 0.49 -4.52
CA LYS A 18 15.27 -0.90 -5.04
C LYS A 18 14.24 -1.68 -4.23
N GLY A 19 13.08 -1.96 -4.81
CA GLY A 19 12.06 -2.81 -4.20
C GLY A 19 12.41 -4.30 -4.31
N GLY A 20 12.92 -4.92 -3.24
CA GLY A 20 13.15 -6.37 -3.20
C GLY A 20 14.17 -6.91 -4.22
N ARG A 21 14.43 -8.23 -4.16
CA ARG A 21 15.28 -8.95 -5.14
C ARG A 21 14.54 -9.01 -6.49
N PHE A 22 14.76 -8.03 -7.36
CA PHE A 22 14.33 -8.14 -8.75
C PHE A 22 15.13 -9.26 -9.45
N LYS A 23 14.43 -10.21 -10.08
CA LYS A 23 15.05 -11.13 -11.04
C LYS A 23 15.65 -10.28 -12.18
N LYS A 24 16.83 -10.65 -12.71
CA LYS A 24 17.46 -9.97 -13.85
C LYS A 24 16.49 -10.00 -15.05
N THR A 25 15.69 -8.96 -15.20
CA THR A 25 14.69 -8.81 -16.26
C THR A 25 15.15 -7.72 -17.20
N ARG A 26 14.81 -7.86 -18.49
CA ARG A 26 15.18 -6.88 -19.53
C ARG A 26 14.59 -5.49 -19.25
N ASN A 27 13.45 -5.45 -18.55
CA ASN A 27 12.75 -4.24 -18.13
C ASN A 27 12.58 -4.21 -16.61
N PRO A 28 13.55 -3.66 -15.85
CA PRO A 28 13.46 -3.58 -14.40
C PRO A 28 12.36 -2.61 -13.96
N ILE A 29 11.54 -3.04 -13.00
CA ILE A 29 10.53 -2.19 -12.36
C ILE A 29 11.21 -1.44 -11.21
N PHE A 30 10.93 -0.14 -11.10
CA PHE A 30 11.43 0.70 -10.01
C PHE A 30 10.29 1.25 -9.18
N MET A 31 10.45 1.27 -7.86
CA MET A 31 9.53 1.97 -6.97
C MET A 31 10.05 3.39 -6.74
N ILE A 32 9.23 4.36 -7.10
CA ILE A 32 9.52 5.78 -6.93
C ILE A 32 8.60 6.36 -5.86
N THR A 33 9.16 7.18 -4.97
CA THR A 33 8.36 7.93 -3.99
C THR A 33 8.16 9.35 -4.49
N VAL A 34 6.90 9.79 -4.51
CA VAL A 34 6.48 11.10 -4.99
C VAL A 34 5.89 11.90 -3.83
N PRO A 35 6.10 13.23 -3.75
CA PRO A 35 5.38 14.07 -2.79
C PRO A 35 3.86 13.87 -2.86
N LYS A 36 3.18 13.98 -1.72
CA LYS A 36 1.72 13.88 -1.66
C LYS A 36 1.07 14.99 -2.49
N GLY A 37 0.06 14.65 -3.27
CA GLY A 37 -0.74 15.61 -4.05
C GLY A 37 -0.31 15.77 -5.52
N VAL A 38 0.78 15.13 -5.95
CA VAL A 38 1.15 15.09 -7.37
C VAL A 38 0.35 13.97 -8.07
N PRO A 39 -0.48 14.27 -9.07
CA PRO A 39 -1.24 13.25 -9.78
C PRO A 39 -0.32 12.44 -10.70
N LEU A 40 -0.64 11.14 -10.87
CA LEU A 40 0.14 10.23 -11.72
C LEU A 40 0.23 10.73 -13.17
N GLN A 41 -0.84 11.36 -13.67
CA GLN A 41 -0.94 11.90 -15.03
C GLN A 41 0.11 12.99 -15.29
N ASP A 42 0.36 13.87 -14.31
CA ASP A 42 1.39 14.91 -14.43
C ASP A 42 2.79 14.31 -14.54
N ILE A 43 3.05 13.24 -13.81
CA ILE A 43 4.33 12.54 -13.85
C ILE A 43 4.48 11.83 -15.20
N ALA A 44 3.44 11.12 -15.62
CA ALA A 44 3.43 10.39 -16.88
C ALA A 44 3.59 11.31 -18.10
N THR A 45 3.08 12.54 -18.04
CA THR A 45 3.23 13.54 -19.11
C THR A 45 4.59 14.24 -19.06
N LYS A 46 5.05 14.66 -17.87
CA LYS A 46 6.30 15.44 -17.72
C LYS A 46 7.57 14.59 -17.75
N ALA A 47 7.51 13.32 -17.35
CA ALA A 47 8.68 12.45 -17.19
C ALA A 47 8.65 11.22 -18.13
N ARG A 48 8.22 11.38 -19.38
CA ARG A 48 8.09 10.28 -20.37
C ARG A 48 9.39 9.55 -20.70
N TYR A 49 10.52 10.22 -20.54
CA TYR A 49 11.83 9.69 -20.85
C TYR A 49 12.78 9.92 -19.67
N LEU A 50 13.47 8.85 -19.28
CA LEU A 50 14.65 8.94 -18.42
C LEU A 50 15.86 8.66 -19.30
N GLN A 51 16.63 9.72 -19.58
CA GLN A 51 17.72 9.69 -20.56
C GLN A 51 17.21 9.20 -21.93
N ARG A 52 17.79 8.12 -22.48
CA ARG A 52 17.39 7.52 -23.77
C ARG A 52 16.34 6.42 -23.63
N THR A 53 15.78 6.24 -22.44
CA THR A 53 14.81 5.17 -22.15
C THR A 53 13.43 5.76 -21.97
N ARG A 54 12.47 5.29 -22.76
CA ARG A 54 11.05 5.59 -22.53
C ARG A 54 10.57 4.84 -21.29
N VAL A 55 9.93 5.56 -20.37
CA VAL A 55 9.42 4.98 -19.12
C VAL A 55 7.90 5.08 -19.04
N TYR A 56 7.31 4.15 -18.30
CA TYR A 56 5.89 4.09 -18.04
C TYR A 56 5.67 4.10 -16.53
N PHE A 57 4.62 4.77 -16.10
CA PHE A 57 4.28 4.90 -14.69
C PHE A 57 2.94 4.25 -14.42
N GLU A 58 2.90 3.46 -13.37
CA GLU A 58 1.69 2.83 -12.88
C GLU A 58 1.56 3.15 -11.39
N GLN A 59 0.31 3.31 -10.93
CA GLN A 59 0.07 3.46 -9.51
C GLN A 59 0.42 2.16 -8.81
N HIS A 60 1.34 2.22 -7.84
CA HIS A 60 1.63 1.07 -7.01
C HIS A 60 0.42 0.73 -6.13
N ILE A 61 -0.26 -0.37 -6.46
CA ILE A 61 -1.38 -0.88 -5.68
C ILE A 61 -0.84 -1.79 -4.57
N ASN A 62 -0.76 -1.24 -3.36
CA ASN A 62 -0.56 -2.05 -2.17
C ASN A 62 -1.84 -2.85 -1.90
N LYS A 63 -1.91 -4.10 -2.40
CA LYS A 63 -2.96 -5.04 -1.98
C LYS A 63 -2.82 -5.21 -0.47
N LYS A 64 -3.76 -4.66 0.30
CA LYS A 64 -3.79 -4.73 1.77
C LYS A 64 -4.23 -6.12 2.23
N VAL A 65 -3.50 -7.14 1.80
CA VAL A 65 -3.73 -8.51 2.26
C VAL A 65 -3.32 -8.59 3.73
N MET A 66 -4.08 -9.33 4.52
CA MET A 66 -3.68 -9.61 5.90
C MET A 66 -2.42 -10.49 5.89
N THR A 67 -1.45 -10.17 6.74
CA THR A 67 -0.27 -11.03 6.90
C THR A 67 -0.71 -12.42 7.37
N GLN A 68 -0.27 -13.46 6.66
CA GLN A 68 -0.47 -14.85 7.06
C GLN A 68 0.78 -15.36 7.77
N CYS A 69 0.61 -15.99 8.94
CA CYS A 69 1.68 -16.71 9.60
C CYS A 69 1.94 -18.03 8.88
N LYS A 70 3.14 -18.28 8.37
CA LYS A 70 3.43 -19.55 7.66
C LYS A 70 3.63 -20.76 8.58
N LYS A 71 3.83 -20.53 9.89
CA LYS A 71 3.86 -21.61 10.89
C LYS A 71 2.44 -22.06 11.19
N TRP A 72 1.56 -21.14 11.56
CA TRP A 72 0.24 -21.49 12.10
C TRP A 72 -0.92 -21.30 11.12
N GLN A 73 -0.67 -20.63 9.99
CA GLN A 73 -1.63 -20.23 8.94
C GLN A 73 -2.71 -19.23 9.35
N GLU A 74 -2.72 -18.82 10.62
CA GLU A 74 -3.57 -17.73 11.10
C GLU A 74 -3.16 -16.37 10.52
N TRP A 75 -4.13 -15.47 10.53
CA TRP A 75 -4.02 -14.13 9.99
C TRP A 75 -3.68 -13.10 11.08
N GLY A 76 -2.89 -12.08 10.73
CA GLY A 76 -2.63 -10.91 11.58
C GLY A 76 -1.22 -10.81 12.15
N HIS A 77 -0.38 -11.83 11.98
CA HIS A 77 1.02 -11.79 12.39
C HIS A 77 1.96 -12.46 11.37
N ALA A 78 3.22 -12.04 11.36
CA ALA A 78 4.26 -12.67 10.56
C ALA A 78 4.83 -13.90 11.28
N THR A 79 5.42 -14.83 10.53
CA THR A 79 6.09 -16.02 11.08
C THR A 79 7.16 -15.69 12.13
N SER A 80 7.86 -14.56 11.98
CA SER A 80 8.87 -14.09 12.93
C SER A 80 8.29 -13.77 14.31
N ASN A 81 7.00 -13.41 14.36
CA ASN A 81 6.29 -12.99 15.57
C ASN A 81 5.34 -14.09 16.04
N CYS A 82 5.58 -15.33 15.61
CA CYS A 82 4.80 -16.50 16.01
C CYS A 82 5.55 -17.25 17.11
N PHE A 83 4.99 -17.23 18.32
CA PHE A 83 5.53 -17.92 19.49
C PHE A 83 5.22 -19.42 19.51
N LEU A 84 4.38 -19.90 18.58
CA LEU A 84 4.06 -21.31 18.45
C LEU A 84 5.18 -22.05 17.73
N ASN A 85 5.57 -23.20 18.28
CA ASN A 85 6.56 -24.11 17.69
C ASN A 85 5.95 -25.15 16.75
N ILE A 86 4.62 -25.19 16.65
CA ILE A 86 3.89 -26.11 15.77
C ILE A 86 3.74 -25.49 14.38
N VAL A 87 3.94 -26.30 13.34
CA VAL A 87 3.70 -25.93 11.95
C VAL A 87 2.43 -26.63 11.46
N ARG A 88 1.48 -25.85 10.94
CA ARG A 88 0.27 -26.32 10.26
C ARG A 88 0.41 -26.11 8.76
N ARG A 89 0.01 -27.12 7.99
CA ARG A 89 0.06 -27.07 6.54
C ARG A 89 -1.17 -26.37 5.96
N VAL A 90 -0.93 -25.52 4.95
CA VAL A 90 -1.94 -24.71 4.26
C VAL A 90 -3.09 -25.54 3.68
N LYS A 91 -2.79 -26.75 3.17
CA LYS A 91 -3.72 -27.54 2.36
C LYS A 91 -4.47 -28.66 3.11
N CYS A 92 -3.90 -29.27 4.15
CA CYS A 92 -4.53 -30.44 4.81
C CYS A 92 -4.92 -30.20 6.27
N ALA A 93 -4.73 -28.99 6.79
CA ALA A 93 -4.99 -28.61 8.18
C ALA A 93 -4.26 -29.42 9.27
N GLN A 94 -3.34 -30.32 8.90
CA GLN A 94 -2.54 -31.12 9.82
C GLN A 94 -1.26 -30.40 10.27
N SER A 95 -0.74 -30.86 11.41
CA SER A 95 0.45 -30.31 12.06
C SER A 95 1.71 -31.06 11.63
N HIS A 96 2.29 -30.66 10.49
CA HIS A 96 3.58 -31.17 9.99
C HIS A 96 4.21 -30.17 9.02
N ARG A 97 5.48 -30.39 8.66
CA ARG A 97 6.17 -29.58 7.65
C ARG A 97 5.77 -30.00 6.24
N SER A 98 5.87 -29.10 5.26
CA SER A 98 5.40 -29.36 3.90
C SER A 98 5.98 -30.62 3.24
N TYR A 99 7.21 -31.02 3.59
CA TYR A 99 7.88 -32.21 3.07
C TYR A 99 7.46 -33.52 3.77
N GLU A 100 6.88 -33.45 4.97
CA GLU A 100 6.32 -34.59 5.72
C GLU A 100 4.87 -34.87 5.32
N CYS A 101 4.30 -34.06 4.43
CA CYS A 101 2.89 -34.18 4.11
C CYS A 101 2.61 -35.37 3.19
N PRO A 102 1.75 -36.32 3.60
CA PRO A 102 1.32 -37.40 2.72
C PRO A 102 0.46 -36.88 1.55
N ASP A 103 -0.30 -35.80 1.78
CA ASP A 103 -1.18 -35.17 0.78
C ASP A 103 -0.42 -34.18 -0.10
N THR A 104 0.27 -34.70 -1.11
CA THR A 104 1.11 -33.92 -2.03
C THR A 104 0.36 -33.39 -3.26
N THR A 105 -0.80 -33.93 -3.64
CA THR A 105 -1.17 -33.92 -5.07
C THR A 105 -2.51 -33.32 -5.50
N LYS A 106 -3.46 -32.94 -4.64
CA LYS A 106 -4.75 -32.37 -5.15
C LYS A 106 -5.25 -31.13 -4.40
N GLU A 107 -5.61 -30.10 -5.15
CA GLU A 107 -6.32 -28.91 -4.65
C GLU A 107 -7.75 -29.24 -4.21
N SER A 108 -8.35 -30.30 -4.77
CA SER A 108 -9.73 -30.72 -4.50
C SER A 108 -9.96 -31.29 -3.10
N SER A 109 -8.90 -31.65 -2.35
CA SER A 109 -9.01 -32.13 -0.95
C SER A 109 -8.56 -31.08 0.07
N ALA A 110 -8.43 -29.81 -0.34
CA ALA A 110 -7.91 -28.79 0.55
C ALA A 110 -8.86 -28.53 1.73
N LYS A 111 -8.35 -28.65 2.95
CA LYS A 111 -9.05 -28.33 4.20
C LYS A 111 -8.38 -27.15 4.89
N CYS A 112 -9.17 -26.12 5.19
CA CYS A 112 -8.70 -24.93 5.86
C CYS A 112 -8.49 -25.21 7.36
N CYS A 113 -7.29 -24.96 7.90
CA CYS A 113 -7.06 -25.07 9.35
C CYS A 113 -7.72 -23.96 10.19
N ASN A 114 -8.13 -22.85 9.55
CA ASN A 114 -8.69 -21.69 10.25
C ASN A 114 -10.22 -21.82 10.43
N CYS A 115 -10.94 -22.31 9.40
CA CYS A 115 -12.40 -22.44 9.42
C CYS A 115 -12.91 -23.86 9.19
N GLY A 116 -12.06 -24.82 8.81
CA GLY A 116 -12.46 -26.19 8.47
C GLY A 116 -13.05 -26.39 7.07
N GLY A 117 -13.26 -25.32 6.29
CA GLY A 117 -13.88 -25.37 4.96
C GLY A 117 -13.02 -26.01 3.87
N ALA A 118 -13.66 -26.33 2.74
CA ALA A 118 -13.07 -26.97 1.56
C ALA A 118 -12.25 -25.99 0.68
N HIS A 119 -11.25 -25.36 1.28
CA HIS A 119 -10.33 -24.44 0.60
C HIS A 119 -9.00 -24.39 1.37
N PRO A 120 -7.88 -23.96 0.75
CA PRO A 120 -6.64 -23.76 1.47
C PRO A 120 -6.77 -22.68 2.54
N ALA A 121 -5.96 -22.76 3.59
CA ALA A 121 -5.92 -21.76 4.66
C ALA A 121 -5.56 -20.35 4.18
N SER A 122 -4.91 -20.24 3.01
CA SER A 122 -4.54 -18.99 2.35
C SER A 122 -5.66 -18.33 1.52
N SER A 123 -6.83 -18.96 1.40
CA SER A 123 -7.95 -18.38 0.64
C SER A 123 -8.44 -17.07 1.27
N THR A 124 -8.59 -16.03 0.45
CA THR A 124 -9.16 -14.73 0.86
C THR A 124 -10.67 -14.77 1.00
N GLU A 125 -11.31 -15.83 0.54
CA GLU A 125 -12.76 -16.07 0.71
C GLU A 125 -13.07 -16.75 2.05
N CYS A 126 -12.04 -17.10 2.82
CA CYS A 126 -12.18 -17.71 4.13
C CYS A 126 -12.95 -16.77 5.09
N PRO A 127 -14.01 -17.24 5.78
CA PRO A 127 -14.73 -16.43 6.77
C PRO A 127 -13.82 -15.86 7.87
N ARG A 128 -12.81 -16.63 8.30
CA ARG A 128 -11.80 -16.15 9.27
C ARG A 128 -10.91 -15.04 8.72
N TYR A 129 -10.64 -15.05 7.42
CA TYR A 129 -9.90 -13.96 6.77
C TYR A 129 -10.73 -12.68 6.77
N MET A 130 -12.02 -12.77 6.40
CA MET A 130 -12.93 -11.62 6.43
C MET A 130 -13.08 -11.04 7.84
N GLN A 131 -13.28 -11.89 8.86
CA GLN A 131 -13.33 -11.47 10.26
C GLN A 131 -12.04 -10.76 10.71
N ALA A 132 -10.87 -11.26 10.29
CA ALA A 132 -9.59 -10.63 10.59
C ALA A 132 -9.47 -9.25 9.92
N LEU A 133 -9.91 -9.13 8.65
CA LEU A 133 -9.93 -7.85 7.94
C LEU A 133 -10.82 -6.82 8.63
N GLU A 134 -12.04 -7.19 9.00
CA GLU A 134 -12.97 -6.32 9.74
C GLU A 134 -12.37 -5.86 11.07
N SER A 135 -11.79 -6.79 11.83
CA SER A 135 -11.17 -6.48 13.12
C SER A 135 -10.01 -5.49 12.97
N ARG A 136 -9.19 -5.65 11.92
CA ARG A 136 -8.13 -4.69 11.59
C ARG A 136 -8.69 -3.34 11.17
N GLN A 137 -9.77 -3.32 10.39
CA GLN A 137 -10.42 -2.08 9.99
C GLN A 137 -10.94 -1.32 11.21
N ARG A 138 -11.69 -1.99 12.11
CA ARG A 138 -12.18 -1.40 13.36
C ARG A 138 -11.05 -0.79 14.19
N ARG A 139 -9.94 -1.52 14.38
CA ARG A 139 -8.75 -0.98 15.09
C ARG A 139 -8.11 0.23 14.40
N GLN A 140 -8.20 0.32 13.06
CA GLN A 140 -7.65 1.44 12.31
C GLN A 140 -8.56 2.67 12.25
N GLN A 141 -9.86 2.54 12.49
CA GLN A 141 -10.81 3.65 12.41
C GLN A 141 -10.41 4.87 13.27
N PRO A 142 -10.09 4.73 14.58
CA PRO A 142 -9.73 5.89 15.40
C PRO A 142 -8.43 6.56 14.92
N LEU A 143 -7.42 5.77 14.52
CA LEU A 143 -6.17 6.29 13.97
C LEU A 143 -6.38 7.07 12.66
N ARG A 144 -7.30 6.61 11.82
CA ARG A 144 -7.69 7.32 10.59
C ARG A 144 -8.42 8.61 10.92
N GLN A 145 -9.34 8.61 11.88
CA GLN A 145 -10.04 9.82 12.31
C GLN A 145 -9.07 10.88 12.82
N VAL A 146 -8.11 10.50 13.67
CA VAL A 146 -7.08 11.41 14.18
C VAL A 146 -6.23 11.98 13.02
N ALA A 147 -5.81 11.15 12.08
CA ALA A 147 -5.04 11.61 10.92
C ALA A 147 -5.84 12.59 10.04
N ASN A 148 -7.12 12.31 9.81
CA ASN A 148 -8.02 13.19 9.07
C ASN A 148 -8.20 14.53 9.79
N ASN A 149 -8.45 14.51 11.10
CA ASN A 149 -8.60 15.73 11.90
C ASN A 149 -7.33 16.61 11.84
N LYS A 150 -6.14 16.00 11.94
CA LYS A 150 -4.87 16.71 11.78
C LYS A 150 -4.73 17.33 10.38
N GLN A 151 -5.11 16.59 9.33
CA GLN A 151 -5.05 17.10 7.97
C GLN A 151 -6.00 18.28 7.76
N THR A 152 -7.22 18.20 8.29
CA THR A 152 -8.22 19.29 8.24
C THR A 152 -7.68 20.53 8.94
N LEU A 153 -7.12 20.40 10.14
CA LEU A 153 -6.51 21.51 10.87
C LEU A 153 -5.38 22.19 10.07
N LEU A 154 -4.52 21.41 9.43
CA LEU A 154 -3.44 21.97 8.59
C LEU A 154 -3.97 22.75 7.39
N VAL A 155 -5.05 22.28 6.75
CA VAL A 155 -5.69 23.00 5.64
C VAL A 155 -6.31 24.30 6.11
N LEU A 156 -7.03 24.28 7.24
CA LEU A 156 -7.63 25.47 7.84
C LEU A 156 -6.56 26.51 8.22
N TYR A 157 -5.49 26.07 8.87
CA TYR A 157 -4.36 26.94 9.23
C TYR A 157 -3.71 27.58 7.99
N ARG A 158 -3.44 26.80 6.93
CA ARG A 158 -2.91 27.34 5.67
C ARG A 158 -3.83 28.36 5.03
N ARG A 159 -5.15 28.14 5.07
CA ARG A 159 -6.14 29.07 4.54
C ARG A 159 -6.18 30.37 5.35
N LEU A 160 -6.20 30.26 6.68
CA LEU A 160 -6.11 31.43 7.57
C LEU A 160 -4.82 32.23 7.32
N HIS A 161 -3.68 31.55 7.27
CA HIS A 161 -2.39 32.18 6.99
C HIS A 161 -2.35 32.89 5.63
N HIS A 162 -2.90 32.27 4.58
CA HIS A 162 -3.05 32.91 3.27
C HIS A 162 -3.93 34.17 3.33
N MET A 163 -5.05 34.13 4.06
CA MET A 163 -5.93 35.29 4.25
C MET A 163 -5.25 36.42 5.04
N LEU A 164 -4.38 36.08 5.99
CA LEU A 164 -3.60 37.07 6.75
C LEU A 164 -2.49 37.73 5.92
N ILE A 165 -1.83 36.97 5.02
CA ILE A 165 -0.75 37.50 4.18
C ILE A 165 -1.27 38.32 2.99
N HIS A 166 -2.26 37.79 2.28
CA HIS A 166 -2.74 38.39 1.03
C HIS A 166 -3.96 39.29 1.22
N GLY A 167 -4.42 39.44 2.47
CA GLY A 167 -5.69 40.08 2.79
C GLY A 167 -6.89 39.24 2.34
N ILE A 168 -8.06 39.58 2.85
CA ILE A 168 -9.32 39.07 2.31
C ILE A 168 -9.46 39.71 0.92
N SER A 169 -9.16 39.01 -0.17
CA SER A 169 -9.61 39.46 -1.49
C SER A 169 -11.13 39.28 -1.50
N SER A 170 -11.84 40.28 -1.02
CA SER A 170 -13.25 40.46 -1.34
C SER A 170 -13.32 40.55 -2.86
N ASN A 171 -13.75 39.46 -3.50
CA ASN A 171 -14.23 39.54 -4.87
C ASN A 171 -15.54 40.32 -4.83
N SER A 172 -15.40 41.64 -4.73
CA SER A 172 -16.45 42.65 -4.84
C SER A 172 -16.07 43.56 -5.99
N HIS A 173 -15.99 42.98 -7.19
CA HIS A 173 -15.96 43.73 -8.45
C HIS A 173 -17.30 43.54 -9.16
N HIS A 174 -18.23 44.44 -8.82
CA HIS A 174 -19.35 44.99 -9.60
C HIS A 174 -20.44 45.36 -8.59
N CYS A 175 -21.00 46.57 -8.54
CA CYS A 175 -20.93 47.73 -9.40
C CYS A 175 -21.48 48.88 -8.53
N LEU A 176 -20.78 50.00 -8.40
CA LEU A 176 -21.38 51.22 -7.87
C LEU A 176 -20.86 52.45 -8.64
N ARG A 177 -21.85 53.20 -9.17
CA ARG A 177 -21.85 54.58 -9.68
C ARG A 177 -21.30 54.76 -11.10
N GLY A 178 -21.96 55.46 -12.02
CA GLY A 178 -23.21 56.22 -11.96
C GLY A 178 -23.21 57.30 -13.05
N ARG A 179 -24.34 57.44 -13.76
CA ARG A 179 -24.98 58.70 -14.18
C ARG A 179 -26.29 58.36 -14.87
#